data_AF-A0A6L6WQ36-F1
#
_entry.id   AF-A0A6L6WQ36-F1
#
_cell.length_a   1.000
_cell.length_b   1.000
_cell.length_c   1.000
_cell.angle_alpha   90.00
_cell.angle_beta   90.00
_cell.angle_gamma   90.00
#
_symmetry.space_group_name_H-M   'P 1'
#
loop_
_entity.id
_entity.type
_entity.pdbx_description
1 polymer ?
#
loop_
_entity_poly.entity_id
_entity_poly.type
_entity_poly.pdbx_seq_one_letter_code
_entity_poly.pdbx_strand_id
1 'polypeptide(L)'
;MTEQPASTAPLAAGLPHVQGRCPACGAAGLFLGNGGYITCSVIDCPQPDAATEVLADFWEARQHGAFTFCPQSVGHVTMAAFAKKITEKVTAVAQRAEAVRYANEQKQRAERAGAAVERGRAYAHELRHKDAMGLLAALDTAPGPASSRATEPTTQHKEP
;
A
#
# COMPACT_ATOMS: atom_id res chain seq x y z
N MET A 1 -10.69 41.88 14.18
CA MET A 1 -9.89 42.62 13.19
C MET A 1 -8.67 43.13 13.95
N THR A 2 -7.55 42.39 13.88
CA THR A 2 -6.32 42.75 14.58
C THR A 2 -5.58 43.78 13.74
N GLU A 3 -5.58 45.04 14.21
CA GLU A 3 -4.78 46.12 13.66
C GLU A 3 -3.30 45.77 13.78
N GLN A 4 -2.63 45.68 12.65
CA GLN A 4 -1.19 45.45 12.55
C GLN A 4 -0.50 46.80 12.70
N PRO A 5 0.51 46.95 13.58
CA PRO A 5 1.14 48.25 13.81
C PRO A 5 1.83 48.74 12.54
N ALA A 6 1.51 49.96 12.13
CA ALA A 6 2.11 50.61 10.97
C ALA A 6 3.63 50.77 11.14
N SER A 7 4.38 50.65 10.04
CA SER A 7 5.83 50.81 10.01
C SER A 7 6.21 52.20 10.49
N THR A 8 7.21 52.28 11.35
CA THR A 8 7.90 53.54 11.66
C THR A 8 8.89 53.95 10.57
N ALA A 9 9.10 53.13 9.53
CA ALA A 9 10.00 53.44 8.43
C ALA A 9 9.25 54.11 7.25
N PRO A 10 9.74 55.24 6.73
CA PRO A 10 9.00 56.10 5.79
C PRO A 10 8.72 55.46 4.43
N LEU A 11 9.54 54.51 3.98
CA LEU A 11 9.35 53.83 2.68
C LEU A 11 8.33 52.67 2.71
N ALA A 12 7.92 52.24 3.90
CA ALA A 12 7.04 51.07 4.09
C ALA A 12 5.64 51.45 4.62
N ALA A 13 5.30 52.73 4.63
CA ALA A 13 4.02 53.26 5.11
C ALA A 13 2.89 52.90 4.12
N GLY A 14 2.42 51.66 4.15
CA GLY A 14 1.33 51.17 3.31
C GLY A 14 1.52 49.75 2.77
N LEU A 15 2.70 49.15 2.97
CA LEU A 15 2.98 47.78 2.54
C LEU A 15 2.84 46.80 3.74
N PRO A 16 2.45 45.53 3.49
CA PRO A 16 2.33 44.54 4.55
C PRO A 16 3.68 44.31 5.24
N HIS A 17 3.71 44.39 6.58
CA HIS A 17 4.93 44.06 7.34
C HIS A 17 5.16 42.57 7.43
N VAL A 18 6.42 42.20 7.29
CA VAL A 18 6.91 40.86 7.53
C VAL A 18 7.55 40.84 8.92
N GLN A 19 7.14 39.88 9.76
CA GLN A 19 7.77 39.70 11.06
C GLN A 19 9.19 39.15 10.89
N GLY A 20 10.16 39.76 11.59
CA GLY A 20 11.54 39.31 11.58
C GLY A 20 12.54 40.45 11.62
N ARG A 21 13.80 40.12 11.33
CA ARG A 21 14.93 41.06 11.24
C ARG A 21 15.65 40.87 9.92
N CYS A 22 16.13 41.98 9.34
CA CYS A 22 16.97 41.91 8.15
C CYS A 22 18.26 41.14 8.46
N PRO A 23 18.64 40.12 7.66
CA PRO A 23 19.87 39.38 7.89
C PRO A 23 21.14 40.20 7.63
N ALA A 24 21.07 41.25 6.80
CA ALA A 24 22.22 42.12 6.51
C ALA A 24 22.50 43.15 7.62
N CYS A 25 21.47 43.86 8.12
CA CYS A 25 21.66 44.94 9.10
C CYS A 25 21.03 44.68 10.49
N GLY A 26 20.29 43.59 10.67
CA GLY A 26 19.65 43.22 11.94
C GLY A 26 18.41 44.04 12.33
N ALA A 27 18.03 45.04 11.53
CA ALA A 27 16.90 45.92 11.81
C ALA A 27 15.55 45.17 11.71
N ALA A 28 14.62 45.53 12.61
CA ALA A 28 13.25 45.04 12.59
C ALA A 28 12.41 46.01 11.74
N GLY A 29 12.39 45.77 10.43
CA GLY A 29 11.77 46.66 9.45
C GLY A 29 11.76 46.00 8.07
N LEU A 30 11.07 44.86 7.96
CA LEU A 30 10.90 44.15 6.70
C LEU A 30 9.47 44.36 6.20
N PHE A 31 9.32 44.56 4.90
CA PHE A 31 8.03 44.72 4.25
C PHE A 31 7.97 43.92 2.95
N LEU A 32 6.76 43.56 2.54
CA LEU A 32 6.52 42.87 1.27
C LEU A 32 6.38 43.92 0.16
N GLY A 33 7.36 43.98 -0.73
CA GLY A 33 7.35 44.82 -1.92
C GLY A 33 6.48 44.25 -3.04
N ASN A 34 6.28 45.06 -4.08
CA ASN A 34 5.59 44.61 -5.29
C ASN A 34 6.40 43.52 -5.99
N GLY A 35 5.74 42.42 -6.35
CA GLY A 35 6.39 41.23 -6.93
C GLY A 35 6.70 40.12 -5.93
N GLY A 36 6.33 40.27 -4.65
CA GLY A 36 6.50 39.22 -3.64
C GLY A 36 7.88 39.17 -2.98
N TYR A 37 8.72 40.18 -3.24
CA TYR A 37 10.04 40.32 -2.62
C TYR A 37 9.92 40.93 -1.22
N ILE A 38 10.75 40.47 -0.29
CA ILE A 38 10.87 41.01 1.06
C ILE A 38 12.06 41.97 1.09
N THR A 39 11.80 43.22 1.49
CA THR A 39 12.80 44.30 1.46
C THR A 39 12.96 44.96 2.83
N CYS A 40 14.20 45.34 3.15
CA CYS A 40 14.52 46.12 4.34
C CYS A 40 14.12 47.58 4.17
N SER A 41 13.52 48.15 5.22
CA SER A 41 13.06 49.53 5.27
C SER A 41 14.14 50.54 5.69
N VAL A 42 15.35 50.08 5.99
CA VAL A 42 16.48 50.94 6.38
C VAL A 42 17.21 51.41 5.13
N ILE A 43 17.27 52.72 4.93
CA ILE A 43 17.87 53.36 3.74
C ILE A 43 19.37 53.04 3.63
N ASP A 44 20.08 53.04 4.76
CA ASP A 44 21.52 52.76 4.82
C ASP A 44 21.84 51.26 4.89
N CYS A 45 20.88 50.38 4.58
CA CYS A 45 21.13 48.94 4.55
C CYS A 45 22.02 48.59 3.35
N PRO A 46 23.15 47.89 3.55
CA PRO A 46 24.06 47.54 2.47
C PRO A 46 23.45 46.53 1.47
N GLN A 47 22.47 45.74 1.93
CA GLN A 47 21.82 44.71 1.11
C GLN A 47 20.34 44.58 1.54
N PRO A 48 19.45 45.41 0.97
CA PRO A 48 18.05 45.49 1.40
C PRO A 48 17.21 44.27 1.00
N ASP A 49 17.67 43.47 0.04
CA ASP A 49 17.05 42.26 -0.53
C ASP A 49 17.56 40.94 0.07
N ALA A 50 18.54 40.98 0.97
CA ALA A 50 19.14 39.80 1.60
C ALA A 50 18.12 38.86 2.26
N ALA A 51 16.99 39.39 2.74
CA ALA A 51 15.92 38.57 3.32
C ALA A 51 15.24 37.68 2.26
N THR A 52 15.11 38.16 1.02
CA THR A 52 14.51 37.39 -0.07
C THR A 52 15.44 36.30 -0.56
N GLU A 53 16.74 36.59 -0.69
CA GLU A 53 17.74 35.60 -1.11
C GLU A 53 17.78 34.40 -0.14
N VAL A 54 17.84 34.67 1.18
CA VAL A 54 17.82 33.61 2.19
C VAL A 54 16.56 32.74 2.10
N LEU A 55 15.41 33.35 1.79
CA LEU A 55 14.16 32.61 1.62
C LEU A 55 14.11 31.81 0.31
N ALA A 56 14.68 32.35 -0.77
CA ALA A 56 14.82 31.65 -2.03
C ALA A 56 15.72 30.41 -1.87
N ASP A 57 16.89 30.58 -1.24
CA ASP A 57 17.83 29.49 -0.95
C ASP A 57 17.18 28.42 -0.06
N PHE A 58 16.44 28.84 0.97
CA PHE A 58 15.69 27.92 1.82
C PHE A 58 14.61 27.15 1.05
N TRP A 59 13.92 27.81 0.13
CA TRP A 59 12.89 27.19 -0.68
C TRP A 59 13.48 26.18 -1.68
N GLU A 60 14.59 26.50 -2.33
CA GLU A 60 15.32 25.58 -3.21
C GLU A 60 15.82 24.35 -2.44
N ALA A 61 16.41 24.55 -1.26
CA ALA A 61 16.83 23.45 -0.39
C ALA A 61 15.65 22.53 -0.01
N ARG A 62 14.47 23.12 0.26
CA ARG A 62 13.24 22.37 0.56
C ARG A 62 12.74 21.56 -0.64
N GLN A 63 12.83 22.09 -1.86
CA GLN A 63 12.39 21.40 -3.08
C GLN A 63 13.31 20.22 -3.46
N HIS A 64 14.59 20.28 -3.11
CA HIS A 64 15.55 19.22 -3.42
C HIS A 64 15.63 18.10 -2.37
N GLY A 65 14.72 18.04 -1.38
CA GLY A 65 14.76 17.03 -0.32
C GLY A 65 16.00 17.16 0.59
N ALA A 66 16.77 18.24 0.43
CA ALA A 66 17.83 18.62 1.33
C ALA A 66 17.16 19.21 2.58
N PHE A 67 16.75 18.33 3.49
CA PHE A 67 16.61 18.73 4.88
C PHE A 67 18.01 19.13 5.37
N THR A 68 18.39 20.39 5.17
CA THR A 68 19.37 21.03 6.03
C THR A 68 18.70 21.11 7.40
N PHE A 69 18.94 20.04 8.14
CA PHE A 69 18.40 19.78 9.45
C PHE A 69 18.75 20.96 10.35
N CYS A 70 17.77 21.79 10.69
CA CYS A 70 18.02 22.92 11.58
C CYS A 70 18.37 22.36 12.97
N PRO A 71 19.63 22.49 13.45
CA PRO A 71 20.09 21.81 14.65
C PRO A 71 19.36 22.29 15.91
N GLN A 72 18.68 23.44 15.85
CA GLN A 72 17.92 24.00 16.97
C GLN A 72 16.54 23.34 17.18
N SER A 73 15.97 22.70 16.17
CA SER A 73 14.63 22.09 16.25
C SER A 73 14.61 20.61 16.64
N VAL A 74 15.77 19.98 16.84
CA VAL A 74 15.85 18.59 17.27
C VAL A 74 16.64 18.55 18.56
N GLY A 75 15.95 18.32 19.67
CA GLY A 75 16.60 18.09 20.96
C GLY A 75 17.73 17.08 20.77
N HIS A 76 18.92 17.42 21.26
CA HIS A 76 20.18 16.69 21.05
C HIS A 76 19.99 15.18 20.96
N VAL A 77 19.92 14.63 19.74
CA VAL A 77 19.93 13.18 19.55
C VAL A 77 21.39 12.77 19.45
N THR A 78 21.87 12.02 20.44
CA THR A 78 23.21 11.45 20.37
C THR A 78 23.28 10.45 19.22
N MET A 79 24.46 10.31 18.61
CA MET A 79 24.63 9.34 17.52
C MET A 79 24.29 7.91 17.92
N ALA A 80 24.46 7.57 19.20
CA ALA A 80 24.04 6.30 19.76
C ALA A 80 22.51 6.10 19.73
N ALA A 81 21.73 7.12 20.10
CA ALA A 81 20.26 7.05 20.06
C ALA A 81 19.74 6.94 18.62
N PHE A 82 20.38 7.64 17.69
CA PHE A 82 20.06 7.55 16.26
C PHE A 82 20.38 6.16 15.70
N ALA A 83 21.58 5.63 15.98
CA ALA A 83 21.99 4.30 15.54
C ALA A 83 21.07 3.20 16.09
N LYS A 84 20.70 3.27 17.38
CA LYS A 84 19.74 2.34 17.99
C LYS A 84 18.41 2.32 17.23
N LYS A 85 17.88 3.52 16.91
CA LYS A 85 16.60 3.66 16.22
C LYS A 85 16.65 3.16 14.77
N ILE A 86 17.80 3.28 14.09
CA ILE A 86 18.00 2.67 12.76
C ILE A 86 17.97 1.15 12.89
N THR A 87 18.76 0.58 13.80
CA THR A 87 18.83 -0.88 13.98
C THR A 87 17.47 -1.47 14.30
N GLU A 88 16.70 -0.85 15.21
CA GLU A 88 15.33 -1.27 15.53
C GLU A 88 14.40 -1.26 14.31
N LYS A 89 14.51 -0.24 13.45
CA LYS A 89 13.69 -0.18 12.23
C LYS A 89 14.11 -1.21 11.20
N VAL A 90 15.41 -1.43 11.02
CA VAL A 90 15.94 -2.41 10.07
C VAL A 90 15.55 -3.83 10.48
N THR A 91 15.67 -4.17 11.77
CA THR A 91 15.23 -5.48 12.27
C THR A 91 13.72 -5.67 12.13
N ALA A 92 12.92 -4.63 12.40
CA ALA A 92 11.47 -4.69 12.19
C ALA A 92 11.09 -4.93 10.71
N VAL A 93 11.83 -4.33 9.76
CA VAL A 93 11.63 -4.57 8.32
C VAL A 93 12.04 -6.00 7.93
N ALA A 94 13.17 -6.50 8.43
CA ALA A 94 13.61 -7.86 8.19
C ALA A 94 12.61 -8.90 8.70
N GLN A 95 12.10 -8.73 9.92
CA GLN A 95 11.08 -9.60 10.51
C GLN A 95 9.78 -9.60 9.69
N ARG A 96 9.35 -8.43 9.18
CA ARG A 96 8.19 -8.35 8.30
C ARG A 96 8.41 -9.08 6.98
N ALA A 97 9.61 -9.01 6.39
CA ALA A 97 9.94 -9.73 5.17
C ALA A 97 9.90 -11.25 5.38
N GLU A 98 10.43 -11.75 6.50
CA GLU A 98 10.35 -13.17 6.87
C GLU A 98 8.90 -13.63 7.08
N ALA A 99 8.08 -12.85 7.78
CA ALA A 99 6.66 -13.16 7.98
C ALA A 99 5.89 -13.24 6.65
N VAL A 100 6.14 -12.32 5.71
CA VAL A 100 5.54 -12.35 4.36
C VAL A 100 5.98 -13.59 3.59
N ARG A 101 7.27 -13.95 3.64
CA ARG A 101 7.76 -15.18 3.00
C ARG A 101 7.08 -16.42 3.56
N TYR A 102 6.99 -16.53 4.88
CA TYR A 102 6.31 -17.64 5.54
C TYR A 102 4.83 -17.74 5.14
N ALA A 103 4.11 -16.60 5.12
CA ALA A 103 2.71 -16.57 4.70
C ALA A 103 2.53 -17.03 3.24
N ASN A 104 3.42 -16.62 2.34
CA ASN A 104 3.41 -17.05 0.94
C ASN A 104 3.68 -18.55 0.79
N GLU A 105 4.64 -19.10 1.53
CA GLU A 105 4.92 -20.54 1.54
C GLU A 105 3.72 -21.36 2.04
N GLN A 106 3.04 -20.87 3.09
CA GLN A 106 1.83 -21.52 3.61
C GLN A 106 0.69 -21.49 2.57
N LYS A 107 0.48 -20.35 1.91
CA LYS A 107 -0.50 -20.24 0.82
C LYS A 107 -0.21 -21.23 -0.31
N GLN A 108 1.04 -21.32 -0.76
CA GLN A 108 1.42 -22.27 -1.80
C GLN A 108 1.22 -23.73 -1.39
N ARG A 109 1.48 -24.08 -0.11
CA ARG A 109 1.21 -25.43 0.41
C ARG A 109 -0.29 -25.75 0.38
N ALA A 110 -1.12 -24.80 0.79
CA ALA A 110 -2.57 -24.96 0.75
C ALA A 110 -3.10 -25.13 -0.69
N GLU A 111 -2.60 -24.33 -1.64
CA GLU A 111 -2.96 -24.43 -3.05
C GLU A 111 -2.54 -25.77 -3.66
N ARG A 112 -1.32 -26.26 -3.36
CA ARG A 112 -0.86 -27.58 -3.83
C ARG A 112 -1.67 -28.73 -3.24
N ALA A 113 -2.04 -28.63 -1.96
CA ALA A 113 -2.90 -29.62 -1.31
C ALA A 113 -4.30 -29.62 -1.93
N GLY A 114 -4.89 -28.45 -2.16
CA GLY A 114 -6.18 -28.30 -2.86
C GLY A 114 -6.13 -28.90 -4.27
N ALA A 115 -5.09 -28.60 -5.05
CA ALA A 115 -4.91 -29.17 -6.38
C ALA A 115 -4.75 -30.71 -6.35
N ALA A 116 -4.11 -31.27 -5.32
CA ALA A 116 -4.01 -32.72 -5.17
C ALA A 116 -5.37 -33.37 -4.86
N VAL A 117 -6.17 -32.75 -3.99
CA VAL A 117 -7.53 -33.21 -3.67
C VAL A 117 -8.43 -33.17 -4.92
N GLU A 118 -8.38 -32.08 -5.69
CA GLU A 118 -9.18 -31.96 -6.91
C GLU A 118 -8.77 -32.99 -7.97
N ARG A 119 -7.47 -33.25 -8.15
CA ARG A 119 -7.00 -34.35 -9.01
C ARG A 119 -7.52 -35.72 -8.53
N GLY A 120 -7.51 -35.97 -7.22
CA GLY A 120 -8.04 -37.20 -6.65
C GLY A 120 -9.55 -37.35 -6.89
N ARG A 121 -10.31 -36.26 -6.76
CA ARG A 121 -11.75 -36.24 -7.08
C ARG A 121 -12.03 -36.53 -8.55
N ALA A 122 -11.27 -35.93 -9.46
CA ALA A 122 -11.37 -36.18 -10.89
C ALA A 122 -11.08 -37.65 -11.22
N TYR A 123 -10.00 -38.21 -10.68
CA TYR A 123 -9.66 -39.62 -10.87
C TYR A 123 -10.75 -40.56 -10.34
N ALA A 124 -11.29 -40.28 -9.14
CA ALA A 124 -12.39 -41.06 -8.58
C ALA A 124 -13.67 -40.98 -9.42
N HIS A 125 -13.94 -39.83 -10.05
CA HIS A 125 -15.06 -39.68 -10.97
C HIS A 125 -14.86 -40.51 -12.24
N GLU A 126 -13.66 -40.49 -12.82
CA GLU A 126 -13.33 -41.33 -13.99
C GLU A 126 -13.44 -42.83 -13.68
N LEU A 127 -13.00 -43.26 -12.50
CA LEU A 127 -13.09 -44.67 -12.09
C LEU A 127 -14.55 -45.11 -12.00
N ARG A 128 -15.40 -44.33 -11.31
CA ARG A 128 -16.86 -44.59 -11.23
C ARG A 128 -17.52 -44.63 -12.60
N HIS A 129 -17.11 -43.75 -13.51
CA HIS A 129 -17.63 -43.74 -14.88
C HIS A 129 -17.23 -45.00 -15.65
N LYS A 130 -15.96 -45.43 -15.54
CA LYS A 130 -15.48 -46.67 -16.16
C LYS A 130 -16.19 -47.90 -15.61
N ASP A 131 -16.39 -47.97 -14.29
CA ASP A 131 -17.10 -49.07 -13.64
C ASP A 131 -18.57 -49.14 -14.10
N ALA A 132 -19.25 -47.99 -14.17
CA ALA A 132 -20.63 -47.92 -14.67
C ALA A 132 -20.74 -48.38 -16.13
N MET A 133 -19.82 -47.95 -16.99
CA MET A 133 -19.78 -48.38 -18.40
C MET A 133 -19.49 -49.88 -18.55
N GLY A 134 -18.59 -50.43 -17.73
CA GLY A 134 -18.32 -51.87 -17.71
C GLY A 134 -19.54 -52.69 -17.27
N LEU A 135 -20.29 -52.18 -16.29
CA LEU A 135 -21.50 -52.82 -15.78
C LEU A 135 -22.65 -52.79 -16.81
N LEU A 136 -22.81 -51.70 -17.55
CA LEU A 136 -23.74 -51.61 -18.68
C LEU A 136 -23.38 -52.59 -19.80
N ALA A 137 -22.10 -52.67 -20.19
CA ALA A 137 -21.64 -53.61 -21.20
C ALA A 137 -21.91 -55.07 -20.80
N ALA A 138 -21.72 -55.41 -19.52
CA ALA A 138 -22.01 -56.75 -19.00
C ALA A 138 -23.51 -57.11 -19.04
N LEU A 139 -24.41 -56.14 -18.83
CA LEU A 139 -25.85 -56.35 -18.97
C LEU A 139 -26.25 -56.62 -20.43
N ASP A 140 -25.62 -55.95 -21.39
CA ASP A 140 -25.87 -56.18 -22.82
C ASP A 140 -25.33 -57.54 -23.32
N THR A 141 -24.37 -58.14 -22.60
CA THR A 141 -23.83 -59.47 -22.95
C THR A 141 -24.53 -60.62 -22.25
N ALA A 142 -25.44 -60.34 -21.32
CA ALA A 142 -26.19 -61.38 -20.65
C ALA A 142 -27.11 -62.09 -21.67
N PRO A 143 -27.05 -63.43 -21.80
CA PRO A 143 -27.96 -64.15 -22.68
C PRO A 143 -29.39 -63.87 -22.22
N GLY A 144 -30.21 -63.33 -23.12
CA GLY A 144 -31.60 -62.96 -22.84
C GLY A 144 -32.33 -64.13 -22.18
N PRO A 145 -33.23 -63.86 -21.20
CA PRO A 145 -33.89 -64.92 -20.45
C PRO A 145 -34.53 -65.87 -21.45
N ALA A 146 -34.06 -67.11 -21.45
CA ALA A 146 -34.61 -68.17 -22.29
C ALA A 146 -36.12 -68.14 -22.07
N SER A 147 -36.85 -67.80 -23.13
CA SER A 147 -38.30 -67.71 -23.14
C SER A 147 -38.85 -69.07 -22.74
N SER A 148 -39.11 -69.25 -21.43
CA SER A 148 -39.81 -70.39 -20.90
C SER A 148 -41.25 -70.26 -21.32
N ARG A 149 -41.54 -70.83 -22.49
CA ARG A 149 -42.86 -71.08 -23.02
C ARG A 149 -43.65 -71.81 -21.94
N ALA A 150 -44.49 -71.08 -21.20
CA ALA A 150 -45.44 -71.65 -20.27
C ALA A 150 -46.41 -72.51 -21.08
N THR A 151 -46.29 -73.83 -20.93
CA THR A 151 -47.28 -74.80 -21.37
C THR A 151 -48.57 -74.53 -20.60
N GLU A 152 -49.62 -74.14 -21.33
CA GLU A 152 -50.99 -74.02 -20.83
C GLU A 152 -51.47 -75.36 -20.26
N PRO A 153 -52.12 -75.39 -19.08
CA PRO A 153 -52.75 -76.60 -18.57
C PRO A 153 -54.07 -76.85 -19.32
N THR A 154 -54.07 -77.87 -20.19
CA THR A 154 -55.27 -78.42 -20.81
C THR A 154 -56.22 -78.95 -19.73
N THR A 155 -57.33 -78.25 -19.51
CA THR A 155 -58.45 -78.68 -18.70
C THR A 155 -59.29 -79.68 -19.52
N GLN A 156 -59.20 -80.97 -19.17
CA GLN A 156 -60.09 -81.99 -19.71
C GLN A 156 -61.44 -81.94 -18.96
N HIS A 157 -62.47 -81.51 -19.67
CA HIS A 157 -63.87 -81.69 -19.29
C HIS A 157 -64.24 -83.18 -19.39
N LYS A 158 -64.80 -83.72 -18.30
CA LYS A 158 -65.52 -84.99 -18.28
C LYS A 158 -66.91 -84.71 -17.71
N GLU A 159 -67.93 -84.89 -18.53
CA GLU A 159 -69.35 -84.82 -18.18
C GLU A 159 -70.04 -86.13 -18.64
N PRO A 160 -71.27 -86.41 -18.14
CA PRO A 160 -71.61 -87.64 -17.42
C PRO A 160 -71.91 -88.89 -18.25
#